data_AF-A0A9P8PH14-F1
#
_entry.id   AF-A0A9P8PH14-F1
#
_cell.length_a   1.000
_cell.length_b   1.000
_cell.length_c   1.000
_cell.angle_alpha   90.00
_cell.angle_beta   90.00
_cell.angle_gamma   90.00
#
_symmetry.space_group_name_H-M   'P 1'
#
loop_
_entity.id
_entity.type
_entity.pdbx_description
1 polymer ?
#
loop_
_entity_poly.entity_id
_entity_poly.type
_entity_poly.pdbx_seq_one_letter_code
_entity_poly.pdbx_strand_id
1 'polypeptide(L)'
;MLAILAFIGVVACRLICVDSNPLNCYPELFVPSLDWKPVKEGQVIPAGLDIRLNIDTLEREAKLSSDDSFSQENSIVVMADAAEDTVSESLRYIAGFVENGAGESNVLVDKLEFLSEMSSDLEYGADIMGYLQDILILSGLYDQRSVGVISSEVLSQVSELSTSILSSSLRNNPQAQETFVRYFLEPKDFILRLLGSNVNEVLVRRRLGILGSLVTNNIFTDHFDVIRLKLLILYGHVGDDSTKERILHIITDVLGQEEDEVLDRQFAVLAQATLCEQSQLTADVLDLLGQLEKVKLVDKSLFKATPEFLDWLNTQIETLREQKAPQLERFKELRHVVFGNPKAMRKSYDEL
;
A
#
# COMPACT_ATOMS: atom_id res chain seq x y z
N MET A 1 -1.97 -0.55 -37.18
CA MET A 1 -2.30 -1.83 -36.51
C MET A 1 -1.05 -2.24 -35.74
N LEU A 2 -0.84 -1.64 -34.55
CA LEU A 2 0.35 -1.85 -33.72
C LEU A 2 -0.05 -2.75 -32.54
N ALA A 3 0.65 -3.87 -32.39
CA ALA A 3 0.47 -4.80 -31.29
C ALA A 3 1.12 -4.25 -30.02
N ILE A 4 0.34 -4.21 -28.94
CA ILE A 4 0.77 -3.87 -27.58
C ILE A 4 1.40 -5.15 -27.01
N LEU A 5 2.71 -5.13 -26.74
CA LEU A 5 3.35 -6.13 -25.88
C LEU A 5 3.16 -5.67 -24.44
N ALA A 6 2.27 -6.38 -23.73
CA ALA A 6 2.14 -6.27 -22.28
C ALA A 6 3.39 -6.86 -21.63
N PHE A 7 4.15 -6.02 -20.94
CA PHE A 7 5.24 -6.45 -20.07
C PHE A 7 4.61 -6.97 -18.77
N ILE A 8 4.49 -8.29 -18.65
CA ILE A 8 4.14 -8.94 -17.38
C ILE A 8 5.36 -8.74 -16.47
N GLY A 9 5.19 -7.95 -15.41
CA GLY A 9 6.19 -7.78 -14.36
C GLY A 9 6.39 -9.10 -13.63
N VAL A 10 7.41 -9.85 -14.03
CA VAL A 10 7.92 -10.98 -13.25
C VAL A 10 8.65 -10.39 -12.05
N VAL A 11 8.16 -10.68 -10.85
CA VAL A 11 8.86 -10.41 -9.59
C VAL A 11 10.23 -11.12 -9.67
N ALA A 12 11.31 -10.34 -9.68
CA ALA A 12 12.66 -10.87 -9.72
C ALA A 12 13.00 -11.44 -8.33
N CYS A 13 12.59 -12.67 -8.06
CA CYS A 13 13.02 -13.43 -6.90
C CYS A 13 14.55 -13.54 -6.93
N ARG A 14 15.25 -13.20 -5.84
CA ARG A 14 16.71 -13.27 -5.79
C ARG A 14 17.14 -14.72 -6.01
N LEU A 15 18.04 -14.93 -6.97
CA LEU A 15 18.52 -16.26 -7.34
C LEU A 15 19.91 -16.49 -6.75
N ILE A 16 20.10 -17.62 -6.08
CA ILE A 16 21.40 -18.15 -5.69
C ILE A 16 21.88 -19.05 -6.83
N CYS A 17 23.06 -18.75 -7.37
CA CYS A 17 23.70 -19.54 -8.41
C CYS A 17 24.98 -20.16 -7.83
N VAL A 18 25.08 -21.49 -7.88
CA VAL A 18 26.24 -22.23 -7.34
C VAL A 18 27.48 -22.09 -8.23
N ASP A 19 27.28 -21.78 -9.51
CA ASP A 19 28.34 -21.54 -10.48
C ASP A 19 27.95 -20.41 -11.46
N SER A 20 28.86 -20.09 -12.39
CA SER A 20 28.62 -19.07 -13.43
C SER A 20 27.61 -19.52 -14.51
N ASN A 21 26.99 -20.69 -14.36
CA ASN A 21 25.98 -21.17 -15.30
C ASN A 21 24.59 -20.69 -14.88
N PRO A 22 23.93 -19.81 -15.65
CA PRO A 22 22.62 -19.25 -15.29
C PRO A 22 21.48 -20.29 -15.21
N LEU A 23 21.69 -21.53 -15.65
CA LEU A 23 20.73 -22.62 -15.53
C LEU A 23 20.76 -23.34 -14.16
N ASN A 24 21.80 -23.14 -13.37
CA ASN A 24 21.98 -23.77 -12.06
C ASN A 24 21.53 -22.88 -10.88
N CYS A 25 20.81 -21.81 -11.20
CA CYS A 25 20.30 -20.88 -10.22
C CYS A 25 18.98 -21.36 -9.60
N TYR A 26 18.78 -21.09 -8.32
CA TYR A 26 17.56 -21.41 -7.57
C TYR A 26 17.17 -20.23 -6.67
N PRO A 27 15.89 -20.08 -6.31
CA PRO A 27 15.45 -18.98 -5.47
C PRO A 27 16.15 -19.01 -4.10
N GLU A 28 16.51 -17.83 -3.59
CA GLU A 28 17.07 -17.64 -2.24
C GLU A 28 16.07 -18.10 -1.17
N LEU A 29 14.77 -17.92 -1.40
CA LEU A 29 13.72 -18.47 -0.55
C LEU A 29 13.37 -19.89 -0.98
N PHE A 30 13.29 -20.82 -0.02
CA PHE A 30 12.81 -22.17 -0.29
C PHE A 30 11.32 -22.15 -0.66
N VAL A 31 10.95 -22.84 -1.76
CA VAL A 31 9.57 -22.98 -2.22
C VAL A 31 9.02 -24.33 -1.74
N PRO A 32 8.22 -24.35 -0.66
CA PRO A 32 7.76 -25.59 -0.04
C PRO A 32 6.76 -26.36 -0.92
N SER A 33 6.57 -27.63 -0.61
CA SER A 33 5.56 -28.52 -1.20
C SER A 33 5.07 -29.55 -0.20
N LEU A 34 3.98 -30.26 -0.52
CA LEU A 34 3.47 -31.38 0.28
C LEU A 34 4.47 -32.55 0.36
N ASP A 35 5.26 -32.75 -0.69
CA ASP A 35 6.34 -33.73 -0.73
C ASP A 35 7.66 -33.13 -0.20
N TRP A 36 8.50 -33.99 0.39
CA TRP A 36 9.85 -33.67 0.83
C TRP A 36 10.71 -33.20 -0.35
N LYS A 37 11.20 -31.97 -0.26
CA LYS A 37 12.17 -31.41 -1.23
C LYS A 37 13.49 -31.10 -0.56
N PRO A 38 14.63 -31.34 -1.23
CA PRO A 38 15.93 -30.97 -0.71
C PRO A 38 16.06 -29.44 -0.64
N VAL A 39 16.56 -28.96 0.50
CA VAL A 39 16.91 -27.56 0.73
C VAL A 39 18.32 -27.34 0.22
N LYS A 40 18.47 -26.44 -0.76
CA LYS A 40 19.77 -26.13 -1.36
C LYS A 40 20.57 -25.17 -0.48
N GLU A 41 21.89 -25.19 -0.67
CA GLU A 41 22.82 -24.37 0.11
C GLU A 41 22.51 -22.87 -0.01
N GLY A 42 22.50 -22.18 1.12
CA GLY A 42 22.17 -20.76 1.19
C GLY A 42 20.67 -20.42 1.07
N GLN A 43 19.78 -21.39 0.86
CA GLN A 43 18.35 -21.11 0.86
C GLN A 43 17.83 -20.80 2.27
N VAL A 44 17.03 -19.74 2.37
CA VAL A 44 16.28 -19.37 3.56
C VAL A 44 15.02 -20.23 3.61
N ILE A 45 14.85 -20.97 4.71
CA ILE A 45 13.68 -21.83 4.94
C ILE A 45 12.62 -20.99 5.69
N PRO A 46 11.41 -20.80 5.14
CA PRO A 46 10.30 -20.20 5.86
C PRO A 46 9.99 -20.95 7.16
N ALA A 47 9.59 -20.24 8.20
CA ALA A 47 9.15 -20.85 9.45
C ALA A 47 7.87 -21.70 9.24
N GLY A 48 7.67 -22.73 10.08
CA GLY A 48 6.47 -23.57 10.04
C GLY A 48 6.49 -24.73 9.03
N LEU A 49 7.66 -25.06 8.47
CA LEU A 49 7.86 -26.25 7.64
C LEU A 49 8.39 -27.44 8.46
N ASP A 50 7.99 -28.65 8.09
CA ASP A 50 8.62 -29.87 8.59
C ASP A 50 10.01 -29.97 7.96
N ILE A 51 11.06 -30.01 8.78
CA ILE A 51 12.44 -30.14 8.33
C ILE A 51 13.00 -31.47 8.83
N ARG A 52 13.62 -32.24 7.94
CA ARG A 52 14.36 -33.45 8.31
C ARG A 52 15.74 -33.48 7.67
N LEU A 53 16.61 -34.29 8.24
CA LEU A 53 17.84 -34.72 7.60
C LEU A 53 17.59 -36.10 7.00
N ASN A 54 17.71 -36.24 5.68
CA ASN A 54 17.66 -37.55 5.04
C ASN A 54 18.94 -38.31 5.43
N ILE A 55 18.80 -39.46 6.08
CA ILE A 55 19.95 -40.20 6.63
C ILE A 55 20.77 -40.87 5.53
N ASP A 56 20.15 -41.20 4.39
CA ASP A 56 20.82 -41.87 3.27
C ASP A 56 21.62 -40.90 2.41
N THR A 57 21.11 -39.68 2.20
CA THR A 57 21.77 -38.64 1.38
C THR A 57 22.52 -37.59 2.21
N LEU A 58 22.27 -37.52 3.52
CA LEU A 58 22.74 -36.46 4.43
C LEU A 58 22.30 -35.04 4.01
N GLU A 59 21.27 -34.93 3.16
CA GLU A 59 20.73 -33.65 2.72
C GLU A 59 19.56 -33.21 3.62
N ARG A 60 19.46 -31.90 3.85
CA ARG A 60 18.32 -31.31 4.55
C ARG A 60 17.14 -31.27 3.60
N GLU A 61 16.00 -31.79 4.01
CA GLU A 61 14.75 -31.74 3.26
C GLU A 61 13.71 -30.97 4.06
N ALA A 62 12.85 -30.24 3.36
CA ALA A 62 11.70 -29.56 3.96
C ALA A 62 10.43 -29.87 3.16
N LYS A 63 9.29 -29.95 3.87
CA LYS A 63 7.95 -30.03 3.28
C LYS A 63 6.97 -29.19 4.08
N LEU A 64 5.79 -28.97 3.52
CA LEU A 64 4.64 -28.47 4.26
C LEU A 64 4.23 -29.50 5.31
N SER A 65 4.04 -29.05 6.55
CA SER A 65 3.59 -29.91 7.64
C SER A 65 2.21 -30.46 7.32
N SER A 66 2.14 -31.77 7.14
CA SER A 66 0.92 -32.51 6.84
C SER A 66 0.34 -33.06 8.13
N ASP A 67 -0.24 -32.21 8.97
CA ASP A 67 -1.06 -32.69 10.09
C ASP A 67 -2.47 -33.01 9.60
N ASP A 68 -2.55 -34.11 8.84
CA ASP A 68 -3.76 -34.92 8.67
C ASP A 68 -3.45 -36.28 9.30
N SER A 69 -3.62 -36.39 10.62
CA SER A 69 -3.65 -37.67 11.31
C SER A 69 -4.97 -37.85 12.05
N PHE A 70 -6.07 -37.83 11.31
CA PHE A 70 -7.30 -38.52 11.69
C PHE A 70 -7.41 -39.83 10.90
N SER A 71 -6.70 -40.86 11.36
CA SER A 71 -6.92 -42.23 10.92
C SER A 71 -8.32 -42.69 11.34
N GLN A 72 -9.14 -43.05 10.34
CA GLN A 72 -10.42 -43.72 10.50
C GLN A 72 -10.29 -45.01 11.33
N GLU A 73 -11.03 -45.11 12.43
CA GLU A 73 -11.95 -46.21 12.76
C GLU A 73 -12.52 -46.03 14.18
N ASN A 74 -13.66 -45.34 14.27
CA ASN A 74 -14.84 -45.76 15.01
C ASN A 74 -15.86 -44.62 15.00
N SER A 75 -17.04 -44.93 14.47
CA SER A 75 -18.22 -44.07 14.51
C SER A 75 -18.58 -43.77 15.97
N ILE A 76 -18.22 -42.58 16.44
CA ILE A 76 -18.91 -41.89 17.51
C ILE A 76 -19.40 -40.59 16.89
N VAL A 77 -20.73 -40.43 16.84
CA VAL A 77 -21.37 -39.14 16.60
C VAL A 77 -21.05 -38.28 17.82
N VAL A 78 -19.89 -37.63 17.78
CA VAL A 78 -19.55 -36.55 18.71
C VAL A 78 -20.11 -35.29 18.07
N MET A 79 -21.11 -34.71 18.72
CA MET A 79 -21.53 -33.34 18.43
C MET A 79 -20.29 -32.48 18.38
N ALA A 80 -20.12 -31.70 17.31
CA ALA A 80 -19.01 -30.78 17.14
C ALA A 80 -18.95 -29.84 18.35
N ASP A 81 -18.10 -30.16 19.32
CA ASP A 81 -17.53 -29.15 20.20
C ASP A 81 -16.67 -28.27 19.31
N ALA A 82 -16.94 -26.96 19.35
CA ALA A 82 -16.22 -25.95 18.60
C ALA A 82 -14.71 -26.14 18.81
N ALA A 83 -14.01 -26.58 17.75
CA ALA A 83 -12.57 -26.44 17.71
C ALA A 83 -12.28 -24.95 17.87
N GLU A 84 -11.54 -24.59 18.91
CA GLU A 84 -11.08 -23.24 19.13
C GLU A 84 -10.21 -22.85 17.93
N ASP A 85 -10.65 -21.86 17.15
CA ASP A 85 -9.90 -21.40 15.98
C ASP A 85 -8.50 -20.99 16.42
N THR A 86 -7.47 -21.64 15.87
CA THR A 86 -6.08 -21.26 16.14
C THR A 86 -5.55 -20.34 15.04
N VAL A 87 -4.61 -19.45 15.39
CA VAL A 87 -3.97 -18.54 14.41
C VAL A 87 -3.34 -19.33 13.27
N SER A 88 -2.63 -20.42 13.57
CA SER A 88 -1.99 -21.25 12.55
C SER A 88 -2.99 -21.94 11.62
N GLU A 89 -4.13 -22.41 12.13
CA GLU A 89 -5.18 -23.01 11.29
C GLU A 89 -5.81 -21.97 10.36
N SER A 90 -6.15 -20.80 10.90
CA SER A 90 -6.71 -19.69 10.11
C SER A 90 -5.74 -19.24 9.01
N LEU A 91 -4.45 -19.14 9.32
CA LEU A 91 -3.41 -18.79 8.35
C LEU A 91 -3.25 -19.87 7.25
N ARG A 92 -3.31 -21.15 7.61
CA ARG A 92 -3.30 -22.24 6.62
C ARG A 92 -4.54 -22.21 5.72
N TYR A 93 -5.70 -21.88 6.28
CA TYR A 93 -6.94 -21.76 5.50
C TYR A 93 -6.83 -20.64 4.46
N ILE A 94 -6.39 -19.43 4.85
CA ILE A 94 -6.28 -18.31 3.89
C ILE A 94 -5.27 -18.62 2.77
N ALA A 95 -4.15 -19.28 3.08
CA ALA A 95 -3.16 -19.66 2.08
C ALA A 95 -3.74 -20.68 1.08
N GLY A 96 -4.42 -21.72 1.59
CA GLY A 96 -5.09 -22.71 0.75
C GLY A 96 -6.18 -22.09 -0.12
N PHE A 97 -6.92 -21.11 0.41
CA PHE A 97 -7.94 -20.38 -0.32
C PHE A 97 -7.32 -19.55 -1.47
N VAL A 98 -6.23 -18.84 -1.22
CA VAL A 98 -5.54 -18.02 -2.23
C VAL A 98 -4.88 -18.88 -3.31
N GLU A 99 -4.23 -19.98 -2.93
CA GLU A 99 -3.51 -20.86 -3.86
C GLU A 99 -4.45 -21.63 -4.79
N ASN A 100 -5.52 -22.22 -4.23
CA ASN A 100 -6.34 -23.21 -4.93
C ASN A 100 -7.75 -22.72 -5.27
N GLY A 101 -8.16 -21.55 -4.77
CA GLY A 101 -9.55 -21.08 -4.86
C GLY A 101 -10.54 -22.04 -4.19
N ALA A 102 -10.05 -22.90 -3.29
CA ALA A 102 -10.81 -23.93 -2.61
C ALA A 102 -11.22 -23.40 -1.23
N GLY A 103 -12.53 -23.41 -0.96
CA GLY A 103 -13.09 -23.02 0.34
C GLY A 103 -14.40 -22.25 0.22
N GLU A 104 -15.13 -22.17 1.33
CA GLU A 104 -16.34 -21.38 1.44
C GLU A 104 -15.99 -19.93 1.79
N SER A 105 -16.55 -18.98 1.05
CA SER A 105 -16.24 -17.55 1.28
C SER A 105 -16.70 -17.05 2.65
N ASN A 106 -17.73 -17.66 3.25
CA ASN A 106 -18.16 -17.33 4.61
C ASN A 106 -17.11 -17.76 5.63
N VAL A 107 -16.58 -18.98 5.49
CA VAL A 107 -15.50 -19.48 6.36
C VAL A 107 -14.24 -18.62 6.21
N LEU A 108 -13.94 -18.13 5.00
CA LEU A 108 -12.85 -17.18 4.79
C LEU A 108 -13.04 -15.90 5.62
N VAL A 109 -14.26 -15.34 5.63
CA VAL A 109 -14.59 -14.16 6.43
C VAL A 109 -14.43 -14.46 7.91
N ASP A 110 -14.99 -15.56 8.42
CA ASP A 110 -14.89 -15.94 9.84
C ASP A 110 -13.42 -16.06 10.29
N LYS A 111 -12.58 -16.73 9.49
CA LYS A 111 -11.14 -16.88 9.78
C LYS A 111 -10.40 -15.54 9.73
N LEU A 112 -10.78 -14.63 8.83
CA LEU A 112 -10.21 -13.29 8.75
C LEU A 112 -10.67 -12.38 9.91
N GLU A 113 -11.90 -12.51 10.38
CA GLU A 113 -12.39 -11.80 11.57
C GLU A 113 -11.58 -12.21 12.79
N PHE A 114 -11.42 -13.52 13.00
CA PHE A 114 -10.58 -14.07 14.06
C PHE A 114 -9.13 -13.55 13.97
N LEU A 115 -8.49 -13.62 12.79
CA LEU A 115 -7.14 -13.09 12.60
C LEU A 115 -7.06 -11.58 12.83
N SER A 116 -8.11 -10.82 12.47
CA SER A 116 -8.16 -9.38 12.73
C SER A 116 -8.15 -9.07 14.22
N GLU A 117 -8.84 -9.86 15.05
CA GLU A 117 -8.78 -9.72 16.51
C GLU A 117 -7.38 -10.03 17.06
N MET A 118 -6.77 -11.12 16.58
CA MET A 118 -5.45 -11.57 17.05
C MET A 118 -4.30 -10.67 16.57
N SER A 119 -4.45 -10.01 15.41
CA SER A 119 -3.39 -9.21 14.77
C SER A 119 -2.89 -8.00 15.57
N SER A 120 -3.58 -7.62 16.65
CA SER A 120 -3.13 -6.56 17.55
C SER A 120 -2.08 -7.02 18.57
N ASP A 121 -1.97 -8.34 18.78
CA ASP A 121 -0.91 -8.94 19.59
C ASP A 121 0.43 -8.90 18.83
N LEU A 122 1.53 -8.66 19.55
CA LEU A 122 2.85 -8.49 18.94
C LEU A 122 3.40 -9.80 18.36
N GLU A 123 3.18 -10.92 19.03
CA GLU A 123 3.67 -12.24 18.59
C GLU A 123 2.85 -12.71 17.39
N TYR A 124 1.52 -12.69 17.50
CA TYR A 124 0.65 -13.08 16.39
C TYR A 124 0.79 -12.12 15.20
N GLY A 125 0.90 -10.81 15.42
CA GLY A 125 1.15 -9.84 14.35
C GLY A 125 2.44 -10.12 13.58
N ALA A 126 3.49 -10.61 14.25
CA ALA A 126 4.72 -11.01 13.60
C ALA A 126 4.57 -12.33 12.82
N ASP A 127 3.90 -13.33 13.40
CA ASP A 127 3.64 -14.62 12.75
C ASP A 127 2.78 -14.48 11.49
N ILE A 128 1.78 -13.60 11.53
CA ILE A 128 0.90 -13.26 10.39
C ILE A 128 1.73 -12.77 9.19
N MET A 129 2.86 -12.09 9.40
CA MET A 129 3.73 -11.64 8.30
C MET A 129 4.38 -12.79 7.53
N GLY A 130 4.40 -14.02 8.07
CA GLY A 130 4.78 -15.22 7.32
C GLY A 130 3.85 -15.50 6.13
N TYR A 131 2.62 -14.99 6.17
CA TYR A 131 1.58 -15.14 5.15
C TYR A 131 1.29 -13.81 4.43
N LEU A 132 2.24 -12.88 4.45
CA LEU A 132 2.07 -11.52 3.93
C LEU A 132 1.58 -11.48 2.48
N GLN A 133 2.07 -12.37 1.61
CA GLN A 133 1.65 -12.43 0.22
C GLN A 133 0.14 -12.69 0.09
N ASP A 134 -0.38 -13.65 0.84
CA ASP A 134 -1.79 -14.05 0.79
C ASP A 134 -2.68 -12.92 1.30
N ILE A 135 -2.26 -12.28 2.39
CA ILE A 135 -2.98 -11.13 2.98
C ILE A 135 -2.97 -9.93 2.01
N LEU A 136 -1.85 -9.68 1.32
CA LEU A 136 -1.75 -8.63 0.31
C LEU A 136 -2.67 -8.89 -0.89
N ILE A 137 -2.80 -10.15 -1.32
CA ILE A 137 -3.74 -10.56 -2.37
C ILE A 137 -5.19 -10.33 -1.92
N LEU A 138 -5.56 -10.84 -0.75
CA LEU A 138 -6.91 -10.70 -0.21
C LEU A 138 -7.28 -9.23 0.07
N SER A 139 -6.32 -8.40 0.46
CA SER A 139 -6.53 -6.95 0.62
C SER A 139 -6.81 -6.22 -0.69
N GLY A 140 -6.46 -6.81 -1.84
CA GLY A 140 -6.50 -6.15 -3.15
C GLY A 140 -5.40 -5.10 -3.36
N LEU A 141 -4.40 -5.03 -2.46
CA LEU A 141 -3.25 -4.14 -2.60
C LEU A 141 -2.16 -4.72 -3.50
N TYR A 142 -2.10 -6.03 -3.71
CA TYR A 142 -1.05 -6.66 -4.50
C TYR A 142 -1.56 -7.88 -5.27
N ASP A 143 -1.15 -8.01 -6.55
CA ASP A 143 -1.55 -9.07 -7.49
C ASP A 143 -3.09 -9.20 -7.72
N GLN A 144 -3.52 -9.15 -8.99
CA GLN A 144 -4.94 -9.25 -9.36
C GLN A 144 -5.34 -10.69 -9.71
N ARG A 145 -4.62 -11.70 -9.21
CA ARG A 145 -5.10 -13.07 -9.31
C ARG A 145 -6.48 -13.12 -8.65
N SER A 146 -7.47 -13.44 -9.47
CA SER A 146 -8.87 -13.51 -9.08
C SER A 146 -9.01 -14.51 -7.94
N VAL A 147 -9.20 -13.97 -6.74
CA VAL A 147 -9.56 -14.67 -5.51
C VAL A 147 -10.89 -15.39 -5.77
N GLY A 148 -10.81 -16.61 -6.31
CA GLY A 148 -11.95 -17.47 -6.68
C GLY A 148 -13.16 -16.76 -7.31
N VAL A 149 -14.34 -17.38 -7.22
CA VAL A 149 -15.62 -16.75 -7.56
C VAL A 149 -16.25 -16.27 -6.26
N ILE A 150 -15.80 -15.13 -5.74
CA ILE A 150 -16.42 -14.49 -4.57
C ILE A 150 -17.41 -13.42 -5.04
N SER A 151 -18.53 -13.27 -4.32
CA SER A 151 -19.47 -12.16 -4.57
C SER A 151 -18.79 -10.81 -4.29
N SER A 152 -19.29 -9.74 -4.93
CA SER A 152 -18.73 -8.40 -4.73
C SER A 152 -18.82 -7.92 -3.28
N GLU A 153 -19.85 -8.36 -2.54
CA GLU A 153 -20.06 -7.99 -1.15
C GLU A 153 -19.04 -8.66 -0.22
N VAL A 154 -18.81 -9.96 -0.38
CA VAL A 154 -17.82 -10.69 0.41
C VAL A 154 -16.40 -10.24 0.06
N LEU A 155 -16.12 -9.92 -1.21
CA LEU A 155 -14.83 -9.36 -1.61
C LEU A 155 -14.51 -8.04 -0.87
N SER A 156 -15.52 -7.18 -0.64
CA SER A 156 -15.34 -5.95 0.12
C SER A 156 -14.98 -6.22 1.58
N GLN A 157 -15.64 -7.20 2.22
CA GLN A 157 -15.35 -7.60 3.60
C GLN A 157 -13.94 -8.20 3.72
N VAL A 158 -13.58 -9.11 2.81
CA VAL A 158 -12.25 -9.72 2.74
C VAL A 158 -11.16 -8.65 2.58
N SER A 159 -11.37 -7.67 1.69
CA SER A 159 -10.43 -6.56 1.50
C SER A 159 -10.29 -5.70 2.75
N GLU A 160 -11.40 -5.38 3.42
CA GLU A 160 -11.36 -4.61 4.66
C GLU A 160 -10.63 -5.34 5.78
N LEU A 161 -10.99 -6.60 6.05
CA LEU A 161 -10.39 -7.41 7.12
C LEU A 161 -8.90 -7.63 6.87
N SER A 162 -8.51 -7.96 5.64
CA SER A 162 -7.10 -8.17 5.28
C SER A 162 -6.28 -6.88 5.45
N THR A 163 -6.85 -5.73 5.05
CA THR A 163 -6.18 -4.43 5.25
C THR A 163 -6.09 -4.07 6.75
N SER A 164 -7.11 -4.44 7.53
CA SER A 164 -7.13 -4.26 9.00
C SER A 164 -6.05 -5.11 9.68
N ILE A 165 -5.93 -6.38 9.30
CA ILE A 165 -4.88 -7.30 9.79
C ILE A 165 -3.49 -6.71 9.53
N LEU A 166 -3.21 -6.24 8.32
CA LEU A 166 -1.93 -5.60 7.99
C LEU A 166 -1.68 -4.37 8.87
N SER A 167 -2.68 -3.48 8.97
CA SER A 167 -2.57 -2.24 9.75
C SER A 167 -2.27 -2.51 11.22
N SER A 168 -2.99 -3.45 11.83
CA SER A 168 -2.84 -3.84 13.24
C SER A 168 -1.51 -4.57 13.49
N SER A 169 -1.15 -5.53 12.63
CA SER A 169 0.09 -6.31 12.75
C SER A 169 1.33 -5.42 12.66
N LEU A 170 1.29 -4.37 11.83
CA LEU A 170 2.40 -3.45 11.64
C LEU A 170 2.47 -2.36 12.71
N ARG A 171 1.38 -2.08 13.43
CA ARG A 171 1.34 -0.96 14.38
C ARG A 171 2.20 -1.27 15.60
N ASN A 172 3.26 -0.48 15.81
CA ASN A 172 4.19 -0.62 16.94
C ASN A 172 4.82 -2.02 17.06
N ASN A 173 5.02 -2.71 15.93
CA ASN A 173 5.60 -4.06 15.88
C ASN A 173 6.84 -4.08 14.97
N PRO A 174 8.05 -3.86 15.53
CA PRO A 174 9.28 -3.79 14.74
C PRO A 174 9.60 -5.08 13.98
N GLN A 175 9.26 -6.25 14.53
CA GLN A 175 9.52 -7.54 13.88
C GLN A 175 8.61 -7.74 12.66
N ALA A 176 7.32 -7.43 12.79
CA ALA A 176 6.39 -7.48 11.67
C ALA A 176 6.82 -6.49 10.57
N GLN A 177 7.21 -5.28 10.96
CA GLN A 177 7.71 -4.25 10.06
C GLN A 177 8.98 -4.66 9.30
N GLU A 178 9.96 -5.24 9.99
CA GLU A 178 11.20 -5.72 9.37
C GLU A 178 10.91 -6.80 8.32
N THR A 179 10.03 -7.75 8.65
CA THR A 179 9.57 -8.79 7.72
C THR A 179 8.84 -8.18 6.52
N PHE A 180 7.96 -7.21 6.76
CA PHE A 180 7.22 -6.50 5.73
C PHE A 180 8.14 -5.74 4.77
N VAL A 181 9.12 -5.00 5.28
CA VAL A 181 10.06 -4.25 4.43
C VAL A 181 10.92 -5.19 3.59
N ARG A 182 11.36 -6.32 4.15
CA ARG A 182 12.14 -7.34 3.42
C ARG A 182 11.37 -8.00 2.28
N TYR A 183 10.05 -8.03 2.37
CA TYR A 183 9.20 -8.58 1.31
C TYR A 183 9.28 -7.75 0.01
N PHE A 184 9.38 -6.43 0.12
CA PHE A 184 9.41 -5.54 -1.04
C PHE A 184 10.84 -5.23 -1.48
N LEU A 185 11.20 -5.64 -2.70
CA LEU A 185 12.46 -5.21 -3.33
C LEU A 185 12.45 -3.72 -3.67
N GLU A 186 11.32 -3.22 -4.16
CA GLU A 186 11.04 -1.79 -4.35
C GLU A 186 9.66 -1.45 -3.80
N PRO A 187 9.55 -0.72 -2.67
CA PRO A 187 8.26 -0.44 -2.04
C PRO A 187 7.42 0.60 -2.78
N LYS A 188 7.97 1.26 -3.81
CA LYS A 188 7.29 2.33 -4.56
C LYS A 188 5.95 1.87 -5.14
N ASP A 189 5.91 0.68 -5.75
CA ASP A 189 4.68 0.13 -6.32
C ASP A 189 3.63 -0.13 -5.24
N PHE A 190 4.06 -0.62 -4.08
CA PHE A 190 3.17 -0.81 -2.93
C PHE A 190 2.61 0.53 -2.43
N ILE A 191 3.47 1.53 -2.23
CA ILE A 191 3.07 2.88 -1.79
C ILE A 191 2.06 3.50 -2.77
N LEU A 192 2.31 3.39 -4.08
CA LEU A 192 1.42 3.92 -5.11
C LEU A 192 0.05 3.22 -5.10
N ARG A 193 0.00 1.91 -4.84
CA ARG A 193 -1.26 1.16 -4.71
C ARG A 193 -1.99 1.48 -3.41
N LEU A 194 -1.25 1.68 -2.33
CA LEU A 194 -1.78 2.07 -1.02
C LEU A 194 -2.48 3.43 -1.09
N LEU A 195 -1.89 4.38 -1.82
CA LEU A 195 -2.40 5.74 -2.01
C LEU A 195 -3.19 5.91 -3.32
N GLY A 196 -3.52 4.81 -4.01
CA GLY A 196 -4.27 4.84 -5.25
C GLY A 196 -5.71 5.34 -5.03
N SER A 197 -6.27 6.00 -6.04
CA SER A 197 -7.64 6.50 -6.03
C SER A 197 -8.63 5.37 -5.76
N ASN A 198 -9.35 5.44 -4.64
CA ASN A 198 -10.37 4.47 -4.28
C ASN A 198 -11.65 5.21 -3.88
N VAL A 199 -12.80 4.72 -4.34
CA VAL A 199 -14.10 5.32 -4.03
C VAL A 199 -14.57 4.91 -2.63
N ASN A 200 -14.04 3.82 -2.06
CA ASN A 200 -14.44 3.34 -0.74
C ASN A 200 -13.62 4.02 0.38
N GLU A 201 -14.23 4.99 1.06
CA GLU A 201 -13.65 5.73 2.18
C GLU A 201 -13.19 4.83 3.35
N VAL A 202 -13.88 3.70 3.59
CA VAL A 202 -13.46 2.74 4.62
C VAL A 202 -12.10 2.16 4.28
N LEU A 203 -11.92 1.68 3.04
CA LEU A 203 -10.64 1.16 2.57
C LEU A 203 -9.56 2.23 2.57
N VAL A 204 -9.87 3.47 2.20
CA VAL A 204 -8.93 4.60 2.29
C VAL A 204 -8.42 4.76 3.72
N ARG A 205 -9.31 4.80 4.71
CA ARG A 205 -8.90 4.93 6.13
C ARG A 205 -8.05 3.76 6.60
N ARG A 206 -8.37 2.52 6.20
CA ARG A 206 -7.56 1.35 6.55
C ARG A 206 -6.15 1.42 5.94
N ARG A 207 -6.05 1.85 4.67
CA ARG A 207 -4.77 2.05 3.99
C ARG A 207 -3.94 3.17 4.60
N LEU A 208 -4.57 4.26 5.04
CA LEU A 208 -3.91 5.30 5.85
C LEU A 208 -3.45 4.79 7.21
N GLY A 209 -4.14 3.81 7.79
CA GLY A 209 -3.70 3.07 8.97
C GLY A 209 -2.37 2.37 8.73
N ILE A 210 -2.27 1.57 7.66
CA ILE A 210 -1.03 0.91 7.25
C ILE A 210 0.08 1.93 7.02
N LEU A 211 -0.19 2.97 6.22
CA LEU A 211 0.81 3.98 5.90
C LEU A 211 1.32 4.69 7.16
N GLY A 212 0.42 5.12 8.04
CA GLY A 212 0.78 5.77 9.29
C GLY A 212 1.65 4.87 10.17
N SER A 213 1.30 3.58 10.32
CA SER A 213 2.10 2.61 11.09
C SER A 213 3.52 2.46 10.53
N LEU A 214 3.69 2.49 9.21
CA LEU A 214 4.99 2.38 8.57
C LEU A 214 5.80 3.69 8.72
N VAL A 215 5.18 4.81 8.37
CA VAL A 215 5.83 6.11 8.32
C VAL A 215 6.27 6.60 9.70
N THR A 216 5.44 6.43 10.75
CA THR A 216 5.82 6.78 12.14
C THR A 216 7.02 5.99 12.65
N ASN A 217 7.33 4.83 12.05
CA ASN A 217 8.52 4.03 12.36
C ASN A 217 9.69 4.26 11.40
N ASN A 218 9.70 5.41 10.73
CA ASN A 218 10.70 5.82 9.74
C ASN A 218 10.81 4.86 8.54
N ILE A 219 9.76 4.08 8.25
CA ILE A 219 9.70 3.24 7.06
C ILE A 219 9.16 4.08 5.90
N PHE A 220 9.84 3.98 4.75
CA PHE A 220 9.53 4.73 3.53
C PHE A 220 9.75 6.25 3.60
N THR A 221 10.48 6.76 4.61
CA THR A 221 10.83 8.19 4.70
C THR A 221 11.64 8.67 3.50
N ASP A 222 12.46 7.81 2.88
CA ASP A 222 13.18 8.11 1.65
C ASP A 222 12.26 8.32 0.43
N HIS A 223 10.97 8.00 0.56
CA HIS A 223 9.93 8.20 -0.44
C HIS A 223 8.90 9.24 0.00
N PHE A 224 9.17 9.99 1.06
CA PHE A 224 8.19 10.87 1.68
C PHE A 224 7.69 11.96 0.73
N ASP A 225 8.50 12.46 -0.20
CA ASP A 225 8.03 13.48 -1.17
C ASP A 225 6.89 12.96 -2.06
N VAL A 226 7.00 11.71 -2.52
CA VAL A 226 5.96 11.06 -3.32
C VAL A 226 4.73 10.78 -2.46
N ILE A 227 4.93 10.31 -1.23
CA ILE A 227 3.86 10.04 -0.25
C ILE A 227 3.10 11.33 0.06
N ARG A 228 3.79 12.42 0.39
CA ARG A 228 3.24 13.74 0.71
C ARG A 228 2.41 14.28 -0.45
N LEU A 229 2.93 14.24 -1.68
CA LEU A 229 2.16 14.67 -2.87
C LEU A 229 0.86 13.88 -3.02
N LYS A 230 0.92 12.55 -2.92
CA LYS A 230 -0.26 11.68 -3.05
C LYS A 230 -1.26 11.85 -1.91
N LEU A 231 -0.79 12.03 -0.68
CA LEU A 231 -1.64 12.30 0.49
C LEU A 231 -2.38 13.63 0.35
N LEU A 232 -1.72 14.68 -0.11
CA LEU A 232 -2.35 15.99 -0.34
C LEU A 232 -3.37 15.94 -1.48
N ILE A 233 -3.12 15.15 -2.54
CA ILE A 233 -4.12 14.90 -3.58
C ILE A 233 -5.34 14.19 -2.98
N LEU A 234 -5.11 13.12 -2.21
CA LEU A 234 -6.16 12.36 -1.54
C LEU A 234 -7.00 13.24 -0.61
N TYR A 235 -6.38 14.15 0.13
CA TYR A 235 -7.06 15.13 0.99
C TYR A 235 -8.17 15.89 0.26
N GLY A 236 -7.91 16.34 -0.97
CA GLY A 236 -8.88 17.10 -1.76
C GLY A 236 -10.04 16.26 -2.33
N HIS A 237 -9.90 14.93 -2.33
CA HIS A 237 -10.91 14.01 -2.85
C HIS A 237 -11.75 13.35 -1.77
N VAL A 238 -11.33 13.39 -0.50
CA VAL A 238 -12.09 12.83 0.62
C VAL A 238 -13.06 13.87 1.19
N GLY A 239 -14.27 13.42 1.58
CA GLY A 239 -15.32 14.29 2.07
C GLY A 239 -15.30 14.51 3.58
N ASP A 240 -14.80 13.54 4.35
CA ASP A 240 -14.90 13.54 5.81
C ASP A 240 -13.65 14.12 6.51
N ASP A 241 -13.89 14.91 7.56
CA ASP A 241 -12.83 15.60 8.29
C ASP A 241 -11.91 14.63 9.05
N SER A 242 -12.42 13.46 9.48
CA SER A 242 -11.60 12.47 10.19
C SER A 242 -10.50 11.88 9.30
N THR A 243 -10.82 11.58 8.04
CA THR A 243 -9.83 11.13 7.06
C THR A 243 -8.85 12.26 6.73
N LYS A 244 -9.33 13.49 6.58
CA LYS A 244 -8.48 14.68 6.35
C LYS A 244 -7.50 14.94 7.49
N GLU A 245 -7.97 14.91 8.73
CA GLU A 245 -7.15 14.99 9.95
C GLU A 245 -6.07 13.92 9.93
N ARG A 246 -6.44 12.67 9.66
CA ARG A 246 -5.48 11.56 9.62
C ARG A 246 -4.41 11.77 8.54
N ILE A 247 -4.78 12.28 7.37
CA ILE A 247 -3.83 12.59 6.29
C ILE A 247 -2.84 13.66 6.74
N LEU A 248 -3.35 14.78 7.29
CA LEU A 248 -2.50 15.89 7.71
C LEU A 248 -1.59 15.47 8.87
N HIS A 249 -2.10 14.73 9.85
CA HIS A 249 -1.33 14.16 10.95
C HIS A 249 -0.16 13.29 10.44
N ILE A 250 -0.39 12.42 9.44
CA ILE A 250 0.70 11.59 8.89
C ILE A 250 1.80 12.47 8.27
N ILE A 251 1.42 13.57 7.60
CA ILE A 251 2.40 14.48 6.99
C ILE A 251 3.16 15.27 8.07
N THR A 252 2.45 15.81 9.06
CA THR A 252 3.02 16.69 10.08
C THR A 252 3.89 15.95 11.08
N ASP A 253 3.53 14.71 11.42
CA ASP A 253 4.32 13.81 12.27
C ASP A 253 5.73 13.61 11.68
N VAL A 254 5.83 13.33 10.38
CA VAL A 254 7.12 13.19 9.68
C VAL A 254 7.89 14.50 9.60
N LEU A 255 7.18 15.59 9.32
CA LEU A 255 7.81 16.92 9.19
C LEU A 255 8.19 17.53 10.55
N GLY A 256 7.72 16.95 11.67
CA GLY A 256 7.86 17.53 13.00
C GLY A 256 7.19 18.89 13.13
N GLN A 257 6.05 19.09 12.43
CA GLN A 257 5.30 20.35 12.41
C GLN A 257 4.07 20.29 13.31
N GLU A 258 3.71 21.42 13.90
CA GLU A 258 2.47 21.53 14.68
C GLU A 258 1.23 21.52 13.76
N GLU A 259 0.13 20.98 14.28
CA GLU A 259 -1.16 20.95 13.60
C GLU A 259 -1.86 22.31 13.67
N ASP A 260 -2.43 22.78 12.56
CA ASP A 260 -3.29 23.97 12.54
C ASP A 260 -4.71 23.55 12.95
N GLU A 261 -5.41 24.39 13.72
CA GLU A 261 -6.81 24.16 14.06
C GLU A 261 -7.71 24.09 12.82
N VAL A 262 -7.30 24.70 11.71
CA VAL A 262 -8.05 24.74 10.46
C VAL A 262 -7.39 23.86 9.39
N LEU A 263 -7.93 22.66 9.20
CA LEU A 263 -7.42 21.63 8.27
C LEU A 263 -7.14 22.19 6.86
N ASP A 264 -8.11 22.89 6.26
CA ASP A 264 -7.95 23.41 4.89
C ASP A 264 -6.86 24.50 4.78
N ARG A 265 -6.57 25.22 5.87
CA ARG A 265 -5.46 26.16 5.92
C ARG A 265 -4.13 25.41 5.95
N GLN A 266 -4.02 24.39 6.79
CA GLN A 266 -2.81 23.56 6.87
C GLN A 266 -2.54 22.84 5.55
N PHE A 267 -3.58 22.23 4.97
CA PHE A 267 -3.54 21.66 3.63
C PHE A 267 -3.02 22.68 2.62
N ALA A 268 -3.54 23.91 2.61
CA ALA A 268 -3.12 24.94 1.66
C ALA A 268 -1.65 25.34 1.84
N VAL A 269 -1.13 25.38 3.06
CA VAL A 269 0.29 25.65 3.33
C VAL A 269 1.16 24.51 2.79
N LEU A 270 0.83 23.26 3.13
CA LEU A 270 1.57 22.07 2.70
C LEU A 270 1.50 21.85 1.18
N ALA A 271 0.35 22.09 0.56
CA ALA A 271 0.15 21.99 -0.88
C ALA A 271 0.99 23.01 -1.64
N GLN A 272 1.04 24.26 -1.18
CA GLN A 272 1.90 25.28 -1.80
C GLN A 272 3.37 24.90 -1.72
N ALA A 273 3.86 24.48 -0.55
CA ALA A 273 5.24 24.03 -0.39
C ALA A 273 5.56 22.85 -1.31
N THR A 274 4.69 21.84 -1.32
CA THR A 274 4.85 20.62 -2.14
C THR A 274 4.87 20.95 -3.63
N LEU A 275 4.03 21.88 -4.11
CA LEU A 275 4.00 22.33 -5.50
C LEU A 275 5.30 23.05 -5.90
N CYS A 276 5.86 23.89 -5.01
CA CYS A 276 7.10 24.64 -5.29
C CYS A 276 8.30 23.73 -5.57
N GLU A 277 8.29 22.51 -5.04
CA GLU A 277 9.35 21.52 -5.23
C GLU A 277 9.22 20.78 -6.58
N GLN A 278 8.11 20.93 -7.29
CA GLN A 278 7.84 20.23 -8.54
C GLN A 278 8.37 21.00 -9.74
N SER A 279 9.25 20.37 -10.51
CA SER A 279 9.78 20.95 -11.75
C SER A 279 8.90 20.68 -12.97
N GLN A 280 8.08 19.62 -12.95
CA GLN A 280 7.26 19.18 -14.07
C GLN A 280 5.76 19.21 -13.73
N LEU A 281 4.94 19.58 -14.72
CA LEU A 281 3.48 19.55 -14.60
C LEU A 281 2.92 18.16 -14.93
N THR A 282 3.13 17.21 -14.02
CA THR A 282 2.51 15.89 -14.11
C THR A 282 1.01 15.95 -13.80
N ALA A 283 0.28 14.86 -14.10
CA ALA A 283 -1.14 14.77 -13.77
C ALA A 283 -1.42 14.98 -12.26
N ASP A 284 -0.54 14.44 -11.40
CA ASP A 284 -0.64 14.58 -9.95
C ASP A 284 -0.44 16.04 -9.50
N VAL A 285 0.54 16.74 -10.08
CA VAL A 285 0.80 18.16 -9.79
C VAL A 285 -0.39 19.03 -10.20
N LEU A 286 -0.98 18.74 -11.36
CA LEU A 286 -2.17 19.44 -11.82
C LEU A 286 -3.40 19.14 -10.96
N ASP A 287 -3.57 17.91 -10.48
CA ASP A 287 -4.66 17.55 -9.57
C ASP A 287 -4.50 18.29 -8.23
N LEU A 288 -3.31 18.25 -7.60
CA LEU A 288 -3.04 18.98 -6.36
C LEU A 288 -3.31 20.48 -6.52
N LEU A 289 -2.85 21.09 -7.62
CA LEU A 289 -3.12 22.49 -7.92
C LEU A 289 -4.62 22.77 -8.04
N GLY A 290 -5.36 21.87 -8.68
CA GLY A 290 -6.83 21.94 -8.76
C GLY A 290 -7.52 21.82 -7.40
N GLN A 291 -7.03 20.94 -6.51
CA GLN A 291 -7.57 20.84 -5.14
C GLN A 291 -7.29 22.11 -4.34
N LEU A 292 -6.07 22.66 -4.43
CA LEU A 292 -5.72 23.92 -3.79
C LEU A 292 -6.57 25.09 -4.31
N GLU A 293 -6.86 25.11 -5.61
CA GLU A 293 -7.75 26.10 -6.22
C GLU A 293 -9.17 26.02 -5.65
N LYS A 294 -9.74 24.81 -5.54
CA LYS A 294 -11.09 24.62 -4.97
C LYS A 294 -11.18 25.20 -3.56
N VAL A 295 -10.21 24.87 -2.70
CA VAL A 295 -10.15 25.41 -1.33
C VAL A 295 -10.08 26.94 -1.34
N LYS A 296 -9.25 27.52 -2.22
CA LYS A 296 -9.13 28.98 -2.36
C LYS A 296 -10.40 29.66 -2.86
N LEU A 297 -11.18 28.98 -3.71
CA LEU A 297 -12.43 29.50 -4.25
C LEU A 297 -13.58 29.44 -3.24
N VAL A 298 -13.58 28.43 -2.36
CA VAL A 298 -14.56 28.32 -1.25
C VAL A 298 -14.40 29.48 -0.28
N ASP A 299 -13.17 29.74 0.18
CA ASP A 299 -12.86 30.89 1.02
C ASP A 299 -11.55 31.57 0.59
N LYS A 300 -11.71 32.72 -0.08
CA LYS A 300 -10.57 33.53 -0.55
C LYS A 300 -9.73 34.11 0.58
N SER A 301 -10.26 34.21 1.80
CA SER A 301 -9.56 34.76 2.95
C SER A 301 -8.83 33.71 3.79
N LEU A 302 -9.14 32.42 3.58
CA LEU A 302 -8.63 31.29 4.36
C LEU A 302 -7.10 31.25 4.47
N PHE A 303 -6.42 31.48 3.34
CA PHE A 303 -4.98 31.52 3.24
C PHE A 303 -4.52 32.53 2.19
N LYS A 304 -3.27 33.00 2.29
CA LYS A 304 -2.62 33.82 1.25
C LYS A 304 -1.65 32.96 0.44
N ALA A 305 -1.59 33.23 -0.86
CA ALA A 305 -0.58 32.61 -1.72
C ALA A 305 0.81 33.10 -1.29
N THR A 306 1.75 32.18 -1.06
CA THR A 306 3.12 32.54 -0.67
C THR A 306 3.88 33.10 -1.87
N PRO A 307 4.87 34.00 -1.65
CA PRO A 307 5.72 34.51 -2.72
C PRO A 307 6.37 33.39 -3.54
N GLU A 308 6.87 32.35 -2.87
CA GLU A 308 7.54 31.20 -3.49
C GLU A 308 6.59 30.44 -4.43
N PHE A 309 5.34 30.23 -4.01
CA PHE A 309 4.33 29.59 -4.84
C PHE A 309 3.92 30.45 -6.04
N LEU A 310 3.83 31.75 -5.85
CA LEU A 310 3.54 32.69 -6.94
C LEU A 310 4.68 32.77 -7.97
N ASP A 311 5.92 32.67 -7.51
CA ASP A 311 7.09 32.62 -8.38
C ASP A 311 7.17 31.28 -9.11
N TRP A 312 6.87 30.17 -8.43
CA TRP A 312 6.71 28.87 -9.08
C TRP A 312 5.65 28.91 -10.20
N LEU A 313 4.48 29.48 -9.95
CA LEU A 313 3.45 29.67 -10.99
C LEU A 313 3.97 30.49 -12.18
N ASN A 314 4.74 31.54 -11.92
CA ASN A 314 5.35 32.34 -12.98
C ASN A 314 6.34 31.51 -13.82
N THR A 315 7.20 30.71 -13.18
CA THR A 315 8.12 29.80 -13.87
C THR A 315 7.37 28.82 -14.76
N GLN A 316 6.29 28.19 -14.26
CA GLN A 316 5.48 27.28 -15.05
C GLN A 316 4.80 27.98 -16.23
N ILE A 317 4.32 29.21 -16.07
CA ILE A 317 3.76 30.03 -17.15
C ILE A 317 4.78 30.27 -18.26
N GLU A 318 6.03 30.62 -17.93
CA GLU A 318 7.07 30.85 -18.93
C GLU A 318 7.43 29.54 -19.66
N THR A 319 7.56 28.42 -18.95
CA THR A 319 7.79 27.12 -19.57
C THR A 319 6.65 26.72 -20.52
N LEU A 320 5.39 26.90 -20.10
CA LEU A 320 4.21 26.62 -20.96
C LEU A 320 4.16 27.55 -22.18
N ARG A 321 4.61 28.80 -22.05
CA ARG A 321 4.69 29.78 -23.14
C ARG A 321 5.70 29.35 -24.20
N GLU A 322 6.90 28.95 -23.77
CA GLU A 322 7.94 28.43 -24.67
C GLU A 322 7.47 27.19 -25.44
N GLN A 323 6.75 26.31 -24.76
CA GLN A 323 6.19 25.08 -25.33
C GLN A 323 4.92 25.30 -26.17
N LYS A 324 4.37 26.52 -26.18
CA LYS A 324 3.06 26.86 -26.78
C LYS A 324 1.95 25.90 -26.31
N ALA A 325 1.98 25.54 -25.03
CA ALA A 325 1.07 24.58 -24.45
C ALA A 325 -0.34 25.17 -24.30
N PRO A 326 -1.41 24.38 -24.54
CA PRO A 326 -2.80 24.86 -24.48
C PRO A 326 -3.23 25.29 -23.06
N GLN A 327 -2.52 24.85 -22.03
CA GLN A 327 -2.83 25.12 -20.62
C GLN A 327 -2.32 26.51 -20.17
N LEU A 328 -1.57 27.25 -21.00
CA LEU A 328 -0.97 28.54 -20.64
C LEU A 328 -1.98 29.55 -20.09
N GLU A 329 -3.12 29.72 -20.78
CA GLU A 329 -4.13 30.71 -20.36
C GLU A 329 -4.77 30.33 -19.01
N ARG A 330 -4.93 29.03 -18.74
CA ARG A 330 -5.42 28.56 -17.44
C ARG A 330 -4.45 28.92 -16.32
N PHE A 331 -3.15 28.76 -16.52
CA PHE A 331 -2.15 29.12 -15.50
C PHE A 331 -2.08 30.63 -15.25
N LYS A 332 -2.24 31.46 -16.30
CA LYS A 332 -2.36 32.92 -16.14
C LYS A 332 -3.58 33.28 -15.28
N GLU A 333 -4.73 32.65 -15.55
CA GLU A 333 -5.94 32.84 -14.76
C GLU A 333 -5.72 32.48 -13.28
N LEU A 334 -5.15 31.30 -13.00
CA LEU A 334 -4.81 30.87 -11.64
C LEU A 334 -3.91 31.90 -10.94
N ARG A 335 -2.85 32.34 -11.61
CA ARG A 335 -1.85 33.28 -11.06
C ARG A 335 -2.43 34.63 -10.66
N HIS A 336 -3.40 35.14 -11.41
CA HIS A 336 -3.86 36.51 -11.25
C HIS A 336 -5.27 36.63 -10.66
N VAL A 337 -6.18 35.71 -11.01
CA VAL A 337 -7.59 35.76 -10.60
C VAL A 337 -7.81 35.00 -9.30
N VAL A 338 -7.19 33.83 -9.16
CA VAL A 338 -7.40 32.96 -7.99
C VAL A 338 -6.40 33.26 -6.87
N PHE A 339 -5.10 33.17 -7.16
CA PHE A 339 -4.05 33.26 -6.16
C PHE A 339 -3.42 34.67 -6.06
N GLY A 340 -3.53 35.46 -7.13
CA GLY A 340 -2.96 36.80 -7.19
C GLY A 340 -3.95 37.93 -6.97
N ASN A 341 -3.55 39.12 -7.41
CA ASN A 341 -4.40 40.30 -7.43
C ASN A 341 -5.09 40.40 -8.81
N PRO A 342 -6.44 40.35 -8.88
CA PRO A 342 -7.18 40.43 -10.14
C PRO A 342 -6.89 41.70 -10.95
N LYS A 343 -6.45 42.78 -10.29
CA LYS A 343 -6.08 44.03 -10.97
C LYS A 343 -4.74 43.96 -11.72
N ALA A 344 -3.91 42.93 -11.47
CA ALA A 344 -2.64 42.74 -12.17
C ALA A 344 -2.82 42.24 -13.61
N MET A 345 -3.84 41.40 -13.88
CA MET A 345 -4.18 40.90 -15.23
C MET A 345 -4.47 42.02 -16.24
N ARG A 346 -5.05 43.12 -15.78
CA ARG A 346 -5.36 44.24 -16.67
C ARG A 346 -4.12 44.90 -17.25
N LYS A 347 -2.99 44.89 -16.52
CA LYS A 347 -1.73 45.46 -16.99
C LYS A 347 -0.98 44.56 -17.97
N SER A 348 -1.07 43.23 -17.81
CA SER A 348 -0.34 42.28 -18.68
C SER A 348 -0.91 42.17 -20.09
N TYR A 349 -2.21 42.48 -20.29
CA TYR A 349 -2.81 42.56 -21.62
C TYR A 349 -2.54 43.90 -22.32
N ASP A 350 -2.23 44.96 -21.57
CA ASP A 350 -1.89 46.28 -22.13
C ASP A 350 -0.42 46.35 -22.63
N GLU A 351 0.39 45.31 -22.38
CA GLU A 351 1.82 45.21 -22.75
C GLU A 351 2.11 44.21 -23.90
N LEU A 352 1.07 43.67 -24.55
CA LEU A 352 1.13 42.90 -25.80
C LEU A 352 0.65 43.76 -26.98
#